data_AF-A0A7J3KB22-F1
#
_entry.id   AF-A0A7J3KB22-F1
#
_cell.length_a   1.000
_cell.length_b   1.000
_cell.length_c   1.000
_cell.angle_alpha   90.00
_cell.angle_beta   90.00
_cell.angle_gamma   90.00
#
_symmetry.space_group_name_H-M   'P 1'
#
loop_
_entity.id
_entity.type
_entity.pdbx_description
1 polymer ?
#
loop_
_entity_poly.entity_id
_entity_poly.type
_entity_poly.pdbx_seq_one_letter_code
_entity_poly.pdbx_strand_id
1 'polypeptide(L)'
;MSERRLVEDYIVGRLVSVKGWRFVEASSLKRDDLREPLLISDLIDAIRRINRGFELTEGDINRVLSELKMAPATMEGAKTVLRSLKHGVPVKLEKERIVKNIQIIDYEHIESNDFVVSRQVRFSGYGEIRADIILYVNGIPIVLIECKSPAKPYSTLEDAYN
;
A
#
# COMPACT_ATOMS: atom_id res chain seq x y z
N MET A 1 8.90 4.62 28.50
CA MET A 1 8.85 4.47 27.02
C MET A 1 9.31 3.05 26.71
N SER A 2 8.59 2.26 25.92
CA SER A 2 9.01 0.88 25.62
C SER A 2 10.11 0.86 24.56
N GLU A 3 11.02 -0.12 24.61
CA GLU A 3 12.08 -0.29 23.61
C GLU A 3 11.54 -0.47 22.18
N ARG A 4 10.40 -1.16 22.06
CA ARG A 4 9.68 -1.33 20.78
C ARG A 4 9.37 0.02 20.13
N ARG A 5 8.90 0.97 20.95
CA ARG A 5 8.58 2.33 20.49
C ARG A 5 9.83 3.10 20.05
N LEU A 6 10.99 2.87 20.69
CA LEU A 6 12.25 3.48 20.25
C LEU A 6 12.67 2.97 18.86
N VAL A 7 12.47 1.68 18.59
CA VAL A 7 12.74 1.10 17.26
C VAL A 7 11.77 1.67 16.21
N GLU A 8 10.48 1.74 16.54
CA GLU A 8 9.47 2.34 15.65
C GLU A 8 9.80 3.80 15.33
N ASP A 9 10.06 4.62 16.37
CA ASP A 9 10.38 6.04 16.24
C ASP A 9 11.66 6.24 15.41
N TYR A 10 12.67 5.37 15.58
CA TYR A 10 13.88 5.39 14.75
C TYR A 10 13.58 5.10 13.27
N ILE A 11 12.85 4.02 12.97
CA ILE A 11 12.54 3.63 11.59
C ILE A 11 11.71 4.72 10.90
N VAL A 12 10.63 5.18 11.54
CA VAL A 12 9.79 6.26 11.00
C VAL A 12 10.62 7.54 10.82
N GLY A 13 11.44 7.90 11.81
CA GLY A 13 12.32 9.06 11.74
C GLY A 13 13.27 9.00 10.54
N ARG A 14 13.87 7.84 10.24
CA ARG A 14 14.74 7.66 9.07
C ARG A 14 13.99 7.72 7.75
N LEU A 15 12.79 7.12 7.66
CA LEU A 15 11.96 7.18 6.46
C LEU A 15 11.55 8.62 6.13
N VAL A 16 11.15 9.39 7.13
CA VAL A 16 10.76 10.79 6.95
C VAL A 16 11.97 11.66 6.62
N SER A 17 13.00 11.65 7.47
CA SER A 17 14.12 12.60 7.36
C SER A 17 15.09 12.32 6.20
N VAL A 18 15.25 11.05 5.80
CA VAL A 18 16.24 10.66 4.79
C VAL A 18 15.61 10.22 3.48
N LYS A 19 14.42 9.60 3.53
CA LYS A 19 13.75 9.07 2.34
C LYS A 19 12.58 9.92 1.87
N GLY A 20 12.24 10.99 2.59
CA GLY A 20 11.18 11.93 2.20
C GLY A 20 9.77 11.37 2.32
N TRP A 21 9.57 10.29 3.10
CA TRP A 21 8.24 9.73 3.33
C TRP A 21 7.42 10.69 4.17
N ARG A 22 6.12 10.80 3.87
CA ARG A 22 5.20 11.58 4.68
C ARG A 22 4.61 10.71 5.79
N PHE A 23 4.85 11.09 7.04
CA PHE A 23 4.21 10.43 8.16
C PHE A 23 2.74 10.83 8.28
N VAL A 24 1.86 9.84 8.45
CA VAL A 24 0.42 10.02 8.70
C VAL A 24 0.02 9.11 9.86
N GLU A 25 -0.54 9.68 10.92
CA GLU A 25 -1.08 8.88 12.03
C GLU A 25 -2.19 7.95 11.54
N ALA A 26 -2.29 6.75 12.12
CA ALA A 26 -3.25 5.74 11.65
C ALA A 26 -4.70 6.23 11.65
N SER A 27 -5.07 7.09 12.61
CA SER A 27 -6.40 7.71 12.71
C SER A 27 -6.69 8.75 11.63
N SER A 28 -5.66 9.23 10.94
CA SER A 28 -5.74 10.23 9.87
C SER A 28 -5.62 9.63 8.47
N LEU A 29 -5.42 8.31 8.37
CA LEU A 29 -5.51 7.60 7.09
C LEU A 29 -6.95 7.68 6.59
N LYS A 30 -7.14 8.01 5.31
CA LYS A 30 -8.45 8.09 4.66
C LYS A 30 -8.99 6.68 4.39
N ARG A 31 -9.55 6.05 5.42
CA ARG A 31 -10.09 4.69 5.38
C ARG A 31 -11.55 4.69 5.84
N ASP A 32 -12.42 4.12 5.03
CA ASP A 32 -13.84 3.97 5.37
C ASP A 32 -14.10 2.70 6.20
N ASP A 33 -13.26 1.67 6.02
CA ASP A 33 -13.38 0.37 6.70
C ASP A 33 -11.99 -0.18 7.06
N LEU A 34 -11.85 -0.73 8.26
CA LEU A 34 -10.63 -1.41 8.70
C LEU A 34 -10.38 -2.72 7.94
N ARG A 35 -11.41 -3.27 7.27
CA ARG A 35 -11.30 -4.42 6.37
C ARG A 35 -10.72 -4.09 5.01
N GLU A 36 -10.75 -2.82 4.63
CA GLU A 36 -10.14 -2.34 3.39
C GLU A 36 -8.67 -1.97 3.67
N PRO A 37 -7.69 -2.71 3.13
CA PRO A 37 -6.29 -2.38 3.30
C PRO A 37 -5.85 -1.18 2.42
N LEU A 38 -6.54 -0.92 1.31
CA LEU A 38 -6.20 0.16 0.38
C LEU A 38 -6.72 1.52 0.89
N LEU A 39 -5.94 2.59 0.70
CA LEU A 39 -6.42 3.96 0.83
C LEU A 39 -7.06 4.37 -0.49
N ILE A 40 -8.34 4.03 -0.67
CA ILE A 40 -9.02 4.12 -1.97
C ILE A 40 -8.97 5.52 -2.58
N SER A 41 -9.22 6.56 -1.80
CA SER A 41 -9.14 7.95 -2.29
C SER A 41 -7.76 8.29 -2.83
N ASP A 42 -6.70 7.94 -2.09
CA ASP A 42 -5.32 8.26 -2.48
C ASP A 42 -4.90 7.44 -3.72
N LEU A 43 -5.38 6.20 -3.83
CA LEU A 43 -5.15 5.35 -5.00
C LEU A 43 -5.86 5.88 -6.26
N ILE A 44 -7.10 6.35 -6.15
CA ILE A 44 -7.82 6.99 -7.27
C ILE A 44 -7.06 8.24 -7.73
N ASP A 45 -6.65 9.09 -6.80
CA ASP A 45 -5.90 10.32 -7.11
C ASP A 45 -4.58 10.00 -7.80
N ALA A 46 -3.87 8.95 -7.37
CA ALA A 46 -2.64 8.49 -8.01
C ALA A 46 -2.88 7.92 -9.41
N ILE A 47 -3.88 7.05 -9.61
CA ILE A 47 -4.22 6.49 -10.92
C ILE A 47 -4.48 7.62 -11.91
N ARG A 48 -5.28 8.63 -11.53
CA ARG A 48 -5.56 9.79 -12.39
C ARG A 48 -4.32 10.62 -12.68
N ARG A 49 -3.45 10.80 -11.70
CA ARG A 49 -2.22 11.60 -11.83
C ARG A 49 -1.18 10.94 -12.74
N ILE A 50 -0.98 9.64 -12.61
CA ILE A 50 0.03 8.88 -13.37
C ILE A 50 -0.43 8.68 -14.81
N ASN A 51 -1.74 8.50 -15.03
CA ASN A 51 -2.31 8.17 -16.33
C ASN A 51 -2.97 9.38 -17.02
N ARG A 52 -2.45 10.59 -16.82
CA ARG A 52 -2.99 11.84 -17.40
C ARG A 52 -3.06 11.85 -18.93
N GLY A 53 -2.30 10.97 -19.60
CA GLY A 53 -2.36 10.80 -21.05
C GLY A 53 -3.60 10.06 -21.56
N PHE A 54 -4.43 9.52 -20.67
CA PHE A 54 -5.67 8.82 -21.01
C PHE A 54 -6.88 9.52 -20.38
N GLU A 55 -7.99 9.54 -21.10
CA GLU A 55 -9.24 10.06 -20.57
C GLU A 55 -10.00 8.95 -19.81
N LEU A 56 -9.58 8.70 -18.56
CA LEU A 56 -10.15 7.64 -17.72
C LEU A 56 -11.54 8.01 -17.22
N THR A 57 -12.51 7.10 -17.39
CA THR A 57 -13.82 7.21 -16.75
C THR A 57 -13.79 6.59 -15.35
N GLU A 58 -14.83 6.84 -14.55
CA GLU A 58 -15.03 6.13 -13.28
C GLU A 58 -15.13 4.61 -13.48
N GLY A 59 -15.72 4.16 -14.59
CA GLY A 59 -15.79 2.74 -14.93
C GLY A 59 -14.40 2.14 -15.14
N ASP A 60 -13.50 2.87 -15.81
CA ASP A 60 -12.12 2.44 -16.02
C ASP A 60 -11.33 2.34 -14.70
N ILE A 61 -11.45 3.35 -13.84
CA ILE A 61 -10.82 3.35 -12.51
C ILE A 61 -11.36 2.21 -11.64
N ASN A 62 -12.69 2.00 -11.64
CA ASN A 62 -13.31 0.91 -10.89
C ASN A 62 -12.81 -0.47 -11.34
N ARG A 63 -12.54 -0.67 -12.63
CA ARG A 63 -11.91 -1.93 -13.10
C ARG A 63 -10.52 -2.15 -12.50
N VAL A 64 -9.70 -1.10 -12.41
CA VAL A 64 -8.38 -1.16 -11.75
C VAL A 64 -8.53 -1.52 -10.28
N LEU A 65 -9.44 -0.84 -9.57
CA LEU A 65 -9.71 -1.12 -8.16
C LEU A 65 -10.22 -2.54 -7.94
N SER A 66 -11.14 -3.03 -8.79
CA SER A 66 -11.66 -4.39 -8.72
C SER A 66 -10.58 -5.45 -8.91
N GLU A 67 -9.65 -5.27 -9.85
CA GLU A 67 -8.52 -6.19 -10.06
C GLU A 67 -7.69 -6.38 -8.78
N LEU A 68 -7.43 -5.28 -8.05
CA LEU A 68 -6.67 -5.33 -6.80
C LEU A 68 -7.51 -5.92 -5.65
N LYS A 69 -8.76 -5.49 -5.51
CA LYS A 69 -9.64 -5.88 -4.39
C LYS A 69 -10.11 -7.34 -4.46
N MET A 70 -10.31 -7.85 -5.67
CA MET A 70 -10.81 -9.21 -5.90
C MET A 70 -9.67 -10.24 -6.00
N ALA A 71 -8.42 -9.80 -5.96
CA ALA A 71 -7.28 -10.71 -5.95
C ALA A 71 -7.39 -11.65 -4.73
N PRO A 72 -7.43 -12.97 -4.94
CA PRO A 72 -7.58 -13.91 -3.84
C PRO A 72 -6.35 -13.92 -2.92
N ALA A 73 -6.53 -14.27 -1.65
CA ALA A 73 -5.43 -14.47 -0.70
C ALA A 73 -4.68 -15.79 -0.97
N THR A 74 -4.18 -15.96 -2.19
CA THR A 74 -3.43 -17.12 -2.67
C THR A 74 -2.19 -16.66 -3.43
N MET A 75 -1.29 -17.59 -3.76
CA MET A 75 -0.11 -17.29 -4.57
C MET A 75 -0.48 -16.66 -5.91
N GLU A 76 -1.58 -17.09 -6.54
CA GLU A 76 -2.02 -16.54 -7.82
C GLU A 76 -2.56 -15.11 -7.68
N GLY A 77 -3.30 -14.82 -6.60
CA GLY A 77 -3.73 -13.45 -6.33
C GLY A 77 -2.55 -12.53 -5.99
N ALA A 78 -1.58 -13.00 -5.22
CA ALA A 78 -0.34 -12.27 -4.98
C ALA A 78 0.41 -11.96 -6.30
N LYS A 79 0.50 -12.96 -7.19
CA LYS A 79 1.09 -12.80 -8.53
C LYS A 79 0.31 -11.81 -9.40
N THR A 80 -1.01 -11.79 -9.29
CA THR A 80 -1.90 -10.84 -9.96
C THR A 80 -1.62 -9.42 -9.49
N VAL A 81 -1.64 -9.19 -8.17
CA VAL A 81 -1.32 -7.87 -7.59
C VAL A 81 0.08 -7.42 -7.98
N LEU A 82 1.10 -8.27 -7.86
CA LEU A 82 2.48 -7.93 -8.24
C LEU A 82 2.61 -7.58 -9.73
N ARG A 83 1.87 -8.28 -10.60
CA ARG A 83 1.83 -7.96 -12.03
C ARG A 83 1.17 -6.60 -12.26
N SER A 84 0.05 -6.32 -11.61
CA SER A 84 -0.65 -5.03 -11.68
C SER A 84 0.23 -3.88 -11.20
N LEU A 85 0.99 -4.07 -10.12
CA LEU A 85 1.94 -3.08 -9.63
C LEU A 85 3.12 -2.85 -10.58
N LYS A 86 3.57 -3.87 -11.29
CA LYS A 86 4.75 -3.79 -12.17
C LYS A 86 4.42 -3.29 -13.58
N HIS A 87 3.29 -3.72 -14.12
CA HIS A 87 2.94 -3.53 -15.54
C HIS A 87 1.68 -2.68 -15.73
N GLY A 88 0.98 -2.34 -14.65
CA GLY A 88 -0.36 -1.76 -14.71
C GLY A 88 -1.44 -2.81 -14.94
N VAL A 89 -2.69 -2.37 -14.85
CA VAL A 89 -3.88 -3.21 -15.08
C VAL A 89 -4.35 -3.02 -16.53
N PRO A 90 -4.52 -4.09 -17.32
CA PRO A 90 -5.05 -3.98 -18.67
C PRO A 90 -6.55 -3.64 -18.61
N VAL A 91 -6.91 -2.43 -19.02
CA VAL A 91 -8.28 -1.94 -19.05
C VAL A 91 -8.67 -1.59 -20.47
N LYS A 92 -9.80 -2.10 -20.94
CA LYS A 92 -10.43 -1.65 -22.19
C LYS A 92 -11.17 -0.34 -21.90
N LEU A 93 -10.57 0.78 -22.28
CA LEU A 93 -11.10 2.12 -22.01
C LEU A 93 -12.50 2.29 -22.62
N GLU A 94 -13.41 2.89 -21.85
CA GLU A 94 -14.81 3.05 -22.29
C GLU A 94 -14.96 3.98 -23.49
N LYS A 95 -14.18 5.07 -23.51
CA LYS A 95 -14.24 6.09 -24.55
C LYS A 95 -13.52 5.65 -25.82
N GLU A 96 -12.27 5.22 -25.69
CA GLU A 96 -11.42 4.87 -26.83
C GLU A 96 -11.67 3.45 -27.35
N ARG A 97 -12.30 2.57 -26.56
CA ARG A 97 -12.55 1.14 -26.85
C ARG A 97 -11.28 0.32 -27.12
N ILE A 98 -10.11 0.84 -26.78
CA ILE A 98 -8.82 0.15 -26.89
C ILE A 98 -8.33 -0.28 -25.51
N VAL A 99 -7.50 -1.33 -25.48
CA VAL A 99 -6.88 -1.81 -24.24
C VAL A 99 -5.64 -0.98 -23.94
N LYS A 100 -5.56 -0.45 -22.72
CA LYS A 100 -4.40 0.25 -22.17
C LYS A 100 -4.01 -0.35 -20.83
N ASN A 101 -2.72 -0.32 -20.53
CA ASN A 101 -2.23 -0.72 -19.21
C ASN A 101 -2.21 0.50 -18.30
N ILE A 102 -3.16 0.57 -17.38
CA ILE A 102 -3.29 1.68 -16.44
C ILE A 102 -2.28 1.48 -15.31
N GLN A 103 -1.30 2.37 -15.24
CA GLN A 103 -0.22 2.28 -14.26
C GLN A 103 -0.72 2.67 -12.87
N ILE A 104 -0.27 1.95 -11.86
CA ILE A 104 -0.59 2.22 -10.45
C ILE A 104 0.62 2.81 -9.72
N ILE A 105 1.82 2.49 -10.19
CA ILE A 105 3.10 3.03 -9.72
C ILE A 105 3.79 3.69 -10.91
N ASP A 106 4.29 4.90 -10.72
CA ASP A 106 5.09 5.61 -11.71
C ASP A 106 6.57 5.27 -11.49
N TYR A 107 7.11 4.37 -12.29
CA TYR A 107 8.53 3.99 -12.21
C TYR A 107 9.44 4.94 -13.00
N GLU A 108 8.88 5.76 -13.89
CA GLU A 108 9.65 6.71 -14.71
C GLU A 108 9.90 8.00 -13.93
N HIS A 109 8.90 8.48 -13.21
CA HIS A 109 8.93 9.70 -12.40
C HIS A 109 8.55 9.36 -10.96
N ILE A 110 9.54 8.92 -10.17
CA ILE A 110 9.34 8.43 -8.80
C ILE A 110 8.64 9.48 -7.93
N GLU A 111 8.94 10.76 -8.14
CA GLU A 111 8.36 11.91 -7.46
C GLU A 111 6.85 12.11 -7.68
N SER A 112 6.29 11.48 -8.73
CA SER A 112 4.84 11.49 -8.98
C SER A 112 4.07 10.56 -8.04
N ASN A 113 4.78 9.68 -7.31
CA ASN A 113 4.16 8.76 -6.36
C ASN A 113 4.05 9.39 -4.96
N ASP A 114 2.97 9.04 -4.27
CA ASP A 114 2.76 9.39 -2.87
C ASP A 114 3.35 8.31 -1.96
N PHE A 115 4.35 8.67 -1.15
CA PHE A 115 4.98 7.79 -0.16
C PHE A 115 4.49 8.15 1.25
N VAL A 116 3.72 7.25 1.87
CA VAL A 116 3.15 7.47 3.20
C VAL A 116 3.61 6.39 4.16
N VAL A 117 4.14 6.80 5.31
CA VAL A 117 4.45 5.90 6.43
C VAL A 117 3.44 6.14 7.55
N SER A 118 2.87 5.06 8.06
CA SER A 118 1.97 5.11 9.20
C SER A 118 2.36 4.04 10.20
N ARG A 119 2.07 4.27 11.48
CA ARG A 119 2.43 3.35 12.56
C ARG A 119 1.19 2.85 13.28
N GLN A 120 1.29 1.67 13.88
CA GLN A 120 0.26 1.06 14.71
C GLN A 120 -1.08 0.93 13.97
N VAL A 121 -1.03 0.58 12.68
CA VAL A 121 -2.17 0.49 11.78
C VAL A 121 -2.93 -0.79 12.04
N ARG A 122 -4.25 -0.69 12.23
CA ARG A 122 -5.13 -1.84 12.44
C ARG A 122 -5.81 -2.28 11.16
N PHE A 123 -5.91 -3.57 10.96
CA PHE A 123 -6.70 -4.21 9.90
C PHE A 123 -7.65 -5.22 10.54
N SER A 124 -8.86 -5.32 10.01
CA SER A 124 -9.88 -6.26 10.47
C SER A 124 -10.19 -7.27 9.37
N GLY A 125 -10.25 -8.55 9.68
CA GLY A 125 -10.58 -9.62 8.73
C GLY A 125 -11.10 -10.84 9.48
N TYR A 126 -10.47 -12.00 9.28
CA TYR A 126 -10.71 -13.17 10.13
C TYR A 126 -10.26 -12.95 11.59
N GLY A 127 -9.38 -11.98 11.83
CA GLY A 127 -9.00 -11.48 13.15
C GLY A 127 -8.61 -10.01 13.07
N GLU A 128 -8.20 -9.42 14.19
CA GLU A 128 -7.62 -8.08 14.23
C GLU A 128 -6.10 -8.18 14.16
N ILE A 129 -5.49 -7.51 13.18
CA ILE A 129 -4.05 -7.38 13.04
C ILE A 129 -3.68 -5.93 13.31
N ARG A 130 -2.69 -5.70 14.17
CA ARG A 130 -2.11 -4.38 14.39
C ARG A 130 -0.66 -4.42 13.94
N ALA A 131 -0.39 -3.80 12.80
CA ALA A 131 0.95 -3.67 12.26
C ALA A 131 1.69 -2.51 12.92
N ASP A 132 2.94 -2.72 13.31
CA ASP A 132 3.74 -1.65 13.92
C ASP A 132 4.02 -0.50 12.95
N ILE A 133 4.42 -0.79 11.71
CA ILE A 133 4.59 0.22 10.66
C ILE A 133 4.07 -0.33 9.33
N ILE A 134 3.32 0.49 8.60
CA ILE A 134 2.90 0.23 7.22
C ILE A 134 3.45 1.33 6.31
N LEU A 135 3.98 0.90 5.17
CA LEU A 135 4.41 1.75 4.08
C LEU A 135 3.40 1.67 2.94
N TYR A 136 2.77 2.81 2.66
CA TYR A 136 1.87 2.98 1.53
C TYR A 136 2.60 3.66 0.36
N VAL A 137 2.37 3.17 -0.85
CA VAL A 137 2.69 3.89 -2.08
C VAL A 137 1.40 4.06 -2.87
N ASN A 138 1.03 5.31 -3.19
CA ASN A 138 -0.20 5.63 -3.92
C ASN A 138 -1.44 4.99 -3.27
N GLY A 139 -1.48 4.95 -1.94
CA GLY A 139 -2.58 4.33 -1.19
C GLY A 139 -2.54 2.80 -1.10
N ILE A 140 -1.56 2.12 -1.67
CA ILE A 140 -1.40 0.65 -1.55
C ILE A 140 -0.42 0.32 -0.44
N PRO A 141 -0.78 -0.51 0.56
CA PRO A 141 0.15 -0.96 1.57
C PRO A 141 1.11 -1.99 0.95
N ILE A 142 2.36 -1.58 0.71
CA ILE A 142 3.37 -2.41 0.04
C ILE A 142 4.34 -3.08 1.01
N VAL A 143 4.54 -2.51 2.20
CA VAL A 143 5.41 -3.09 3.22
C VAL A 143 4.72 -3.02 4.58
N LEU A 144 4.72 -4.17 5.26
CA LEU A 144 4.41 -4.29 6.67
C LEU A 144 5.70 -4.57 7.43
N ILE A 145 6.00 -3.77 8.45
CA ILE A 145 7.16 -3.93 9.31
C ILE A 145 6.66 -4.19 10.72
N GLU A 146 7.07 -5.33 11.28
CA GLU A 146 6.83 -5.69 12.67
C GLU A 146 8.11 -5.43 13.48
N CYS A 147 8.04 -4.55 14.47
CA CYS A 147 9.15 -4.21 15.34
C CYS A 147 9.14 -5.12 16.57
N LYS A 148 10.20 -5.87 16.80
CA LYS A 148 10.37 -6.67 18.03
C LYS A 148 11.42 -6.02 18.92
N SER A 149 11.32 -6.23 20.24
CA SER A 149 12.30 -5.66 21.19
C SER A 149 13.68 -6.27 20.95
N PRO A 150 14.75 -5.45 20.90
CA PRO A 150 16.11 -5.91 20.67
C PRO A 150 16.70 -6.71 21.84
N ALA A 151 16.06 -6.72 23.02
CA ALA A 151 16.50 -7.46 24.20
C ALA A 151 16.22 -8.98 24.13
N LYS A 152 15.57 -9.47 23.06
CA LYS A 152 15.38 -10.90 22.78
C LYS A 152 16.22 -11.32 21.57
N PRO A 153 17.41 -11.92 21.75
CA PRO A 153 18.09 -12.59 20.66
C PRO A 153 17.26 -13.81 20.25
N TYR A 154 16.91 -13.91 18.97
CA TYR A 154 16.13 -15.02 18.44
C TYR A 154 16.94 -16.32 18.37
N SER A 155 16.28 -17.43 18.69
CA SER A 155 16.78 -18.78 18.39
C SER A 155 16.19 -19.38 17.10
N THR A 156 14.97 -19.04 16.63
CA THR A 156 14.41 -19.53 15.35
C THR A 156 13.32 -18.63 14.71
N LEU A 157 12.99 -18.89 13.43
CA LEU A 157 11.97 -18.22 12.59
C LEU A 157 10.53 -18.40 13.09
N GLU A 158 10.24 -19.48 13.82
CA GLU A 158 8.91 -19.79 14.36
C GLU A 158 8.52 -18.87 15.53
N ASP A 159 9.50 -18.32 16.24
CA ASP A 159 9.29 -17.36 17.33
C ASP A 159 8.94 -15.94 16.85
N ALA A 160 9.08 -15.67 15.54
CA ALA A 160 8.84 -14.35 14.96
C ALA A 160 7.34 -14.04 14.77
N TYR A 161 6.53 -15.07 14.51
CA TYR A 161 5.11 -14.95 14.14
C TYR A 161 4.12 -15.14 15.30
N ASN A 162 4.61 -15.50 16.50
CA ASN A 162 3.80 -15.53 17.73
C ASN A 162 3.99 -14.26 18.58
#